data_AF-A0A354FJY8-F1
#
_entry.id   AF-A0A354FJY8-F1
#
_cell.length_a   1.000
_cell.length_b   1.000
_cell.length_c   1.000
_cell.angle_alpha   90.00
_cell.angle_beta   90.00
_cell.angle_gamma   90.00
#
_symmetry.space_group_name_H-M   'P 1'
#
loop_
_entity.id
_entity.type
_entity.pdbx_description
1 polymer ?
#
loop_
_entity_poly.entity_id
_entity_poly.type
_entity_poly.pdbx_seq_one_letter_code
_entity_poly.pdbx_strand_id
1 'polypeptide(L)' 'EFPGGIIGMALNLEEDNVGIVLFGEDRHIKEGDEVKRTGRITEVPVGDALIGRVVDSLGQPIDGKGP' A
#
# COMPACT_ATOMS: atom_id res chain seq x y z
N GLU A 1 0.10 0.89 7.87
CA GLU A 1 -0.69 -0.34 7.80
C GLU A 1 -1.92 -0.18 8.66
N PHE A 2 -3.07 -0.21 8.00
CA PHE A 2 -4.39 -0.14 8.60
C PHE A 2 -4.84 -1.55 8.99
N PRO A 3 -5.91 -1.67 9.80
CA PRO A 3 -6.59 -2.95 10.01
C PRO A 3 -6.93 -3.62 8.66
N GLY A 4 -6.90 -4.96 8.63
CA GLY A 4 -7.14 -5.72 7.40
C GLY A 4 -5.99 -5.73 6.40
N GLY A 5 -4.80 -5.23 6.78
CA GLY A 5 -3.59 -5.28 5.94
C GLY A 5 -3.57 -4.23 4.83
N ILE A 6 -4.49 -3.25 4.86
CA ILE A 6 -4.51 -2.17 3.88
C ILE A 6 -3.29 -1.28 4.08
N ILE A 7 -2.60 -0.98 2.99
CA ILE A 7 -1.39 -0.16 2.99
C ILE A 7 -1.71 1.21 2.39
N GLY A 8 -1.00 2.24 2.84
CA GLY A 8 -1.06 3.57 2.27
C GLY A 8 0.29 4.27 2.37
N MET A 9 0.44 5.33 1.59
CA MET A 9 1.62 6.19 1.60
C MET A 9 1.31 7.48 2.36
N ALA A 10 2.12 7.77 3.38
CA ALA A 10 2.09 9.07 4.04
C ALA A 10 2.63 10.13 3.06
N LEU A 11 1.82 11.14 2.76
CA LEU A 11 2.15 12.23 1.82
C LEU A 11 2.36 13.54 2.55
N ASN A 12 1.38 13.95 3.35
CA ASN A 12 1.42 15.21 4.09
C ASN A 12 1.72 14.91 5.55
N LEU A 13 2.72 15.59 6.09
CA LEU A 13 3.09 15.54 7.50
C LEU A 13 2.87 16.94 8.07
N GLU A 14 1.76 17.10 8.78
CA GLU A 14 1.40 18.32 9.49
C GLU A 14 1.73 18.15 10.98
N GLU A 15 1.68 19.24 11.74
CA GLU A 15 2.04 19.22 13.16
C GLU A 15 1.14 18.27 13.97
N ASP A 16 -0.16 18.24 13.65
CA ASP A 16 -1.17 17.48 14.39
C ASP A 16 -1.76 16.30 13.61
N ASN A 17 -1.46 16.17 12.31
CA ASN A 17 -2.05 15.14 11.47
C ASN A 17 -1.11 14.64 10.36
N VAL A 18 -1.48 13.49 9.81
CA VAL A 18 -0.78 12.88 8.68
C VAL A 18 -1.79 12.53 7.60
N GLY A 19 -1.60 13.10 6.41
CA GLY A 19 -2.37 12.74 5.22
C GLY A 19 -1.82 11.48 4.57
N ILE A 20 -2.66 10.45 4.42
CA ILE A 20 -2.30 9.16 3.84
C ILE A 20 -3.14 8.91 2.59
N VAL A 21 -2.48 8.58 1.47
CA VAL A 21 -3.15 8.02 0.28
C VAL A 21 -3.19 6.50 0.41
N LEU A 22 -4.39 5.94 0.31
CA LEU A 22 -4.62 4.52 0.44
C LEU A 22 -4.28 3.77 -0.86
N PHE A 23 -3.68 2.60 -0.71
CA PHE A 23 -3.48 1.62 -1.77
C PHE A 23 -4.39 0.42 -1.51
N GLY A 24 -5.68 0.59 -1.82
CA GLY A 24 -6.70 -0.44 -1.59
C GLY A 24 -8.09 0.17 -1.39
N GLU A 25 -9.04 -0.66 -0.96
CA GLU A 25 -10.40 -0.21 -0.65
C GLU A 25 -10.45 0.49 0.72
N ASP A 26 -11.18 1.60 0.78
CA ASP A 26 -11.44 2.41 1.98
C ASP A 26 -12.59 1.88 2.85
N ARG A 27 -13.46 1.04 2.28
CA ARG A 27 -14.69 0.52 2.92
C ARG A 27 -14.48 -0.13 4.29
N HIS A 28 -13.28 -0.62 4.57
CA HIS A 28 -12.95 -1.33 5.81
C HIS A 28 -12.22 -0.43 6.83
N ILE A 29 -12.04 0.85 6.52
CA ILE A 29 -11.37 1.82 7.38
C ILE A 29 -12.43 2.71 8.03
N LYS A 30 -12.28 2.96 9.33
CA LYS A 30 -13.16 3.85 10.09
C LYS A 30 -12.36 4.73 11.05
N GLU A 31 -13.01 5.79 11.50
CA GLU A 31 -12.48 6.65 12.55
C GLU A 31 -12.16 5.85 13.82
N GLY A 32 -11.00 6.17 14.42
CA GLY A 32 -10.50 5.49 15.61
C GLY A 32 -9.71 4.21 15.34
N ASP A 33 -9.60 3.76 14.08
CA ASP A 33 -8.74 2.63 13.74
C ASP A 33 -7.27 2.93 14.04
N GLU A 34 -6.61 1.99 14.71
CA GLU A 34 -5.18 2.09 15.00
C GLU A 34 -4.38 1.78 13.74
N VAL A 35 -3.51 2.71 13.35
CA VAL A 35 -2.66 2.59 12.16
C VAL A 35 -1.20 2.51 12.58
N LYS A 36 -0.44 1.62 11.95
CA LYS A 36 0.97 1.39 12.28
C LYS A 36 1.88 1.83 11.14
N ARG A 37 3.00 2.48 11.47
CA ARG A 37 4.07 2.75 10.48
C ARG A 37 4.74 1.44 10.08
N THR A 38 5.03 1.29 8.79
CA THR A 38 5.78 0.12 8.28
C THR A 38 7.29 0.25 8.52
N GLY A 39 7.77 1.48 8.77
CA GLY A 39 9.20 1.78 8.89
C GLY A 39 9.99 1.67 7.58
N ARG A 40 9.29 1.44 6.46
CA ARG A 40 9.85 1.34 5.12
C ARG A 40 9.46 2.58 4.32
N ILE A 41 10.39 3.09 3.52
CA ILE A 41 10.06 4.06 2.47
C ILE A 41 9.25 3.32 1.41
N THR A 42 8.34 4.01 0.73
CA THR A 42 7.58 3.43 -0.38
C THR A 42 8.54 2.79 -1.39
N GLU A 43 8.36 1.50 -1.64
CA GLU A 43 9.19 0.68 -2.51
C GLU A 43 8.31 -0.27 -3.31
N VAL A 44 8.79 -0.67 -4.49
CA VAL A 44 8.13 -1.67 -5.34
C VAL A 44 9.17 -2.72 -5.75
N PRO A 45 8.81 -4.01 -5.81
CA PRO A 45 9.72 -5.05 -6.25
C PRO A 45 10.10 -4.86 -7.72
N VAL A 46 11.33 -5.22 -8.07
CA VAL A 46 11.86 -5.18 -9.44
C VAL A 46 12.64 -6.46 -9.75
N GLY A 47 12.74 -6.84 -11.03
CA GLY A 47 13.55 -7.97 -11.48
C GLY A 47 12.97 -8.67 -12.71
N ASP A 48 13.74 -9.61 -13.27
CA ASP A 48 13.39 -10.33 -14.51
C ASP A 48 12.07 -11.11 -14.40
N ALA A 49 11.67 -11.51 -13.19
CA ALA A 49 10.39 -12.18 -12.92
C ALA A 49 9.15 -11.33 -13.29
N LEU A 50 9.30 -10.01 -13.46
CA LEU A 50 8.23 -9.11 -13.89
C LEU A 50 8.04 -9.09 -15.41
N ILE A 51 8.99 -9.59 -16.20
CA ILE A 51 8.92 -9.52 -17.66
C ILE A 51 7.72 -10.34 -18.16
N GLY A 52 6.80 -9.67 -18.86
CA GLY A 52 5.58 -10.29 -19.39
C GLY A 52 4.47 -10.52 -18.36
N ARG A 53 4.60 -9.94 -17.16
CA ARG A 53 3.54 -9.90 -16.13
C ARG A 53 2.69 -8.65 -16.27
N VAL A 54 1.44 -8.73 -15.81
CA VAL A 54 0.62 -7.54 -15.50
C VAL A 54 0.57 -7.42 -13.99
N VAL A 55 1.06 -6.28 -13.48
CA VAL A 55 1.15 -5.99 -12.04
C VAL A 55 0.43 -4.69 -11.71
N ASP A 56 0.01 -4.53 -10.46
CA ASP A 56 -0.53 -3.27 -9.95
C ASP A 56 0.59 -2.25 -9.61
N SER A 57 0.20 -1.10 -9.06
CA SER A 57 1.14 -0.03 -8.68
C SER A 57 2.06 -0.39 -7.52
N LEU A 58 1.82 -1.49 -6.81
CA LEU A 58 2.67 -2.02 -5.74
C LEU A 58 3.53 -3.21 -6.22
N GLY A 59 3.46 -3.56 -7.50
CA GLY A 59 4.17 -4.69 -8.08
C GLY A 59 3.56 -6.05 -7.75
N GLN A 60 2.31 -6.09 -7.25
CA GLN A 60 1.60 -7.34 -7.05
C GLN A 60 1.01 -7.85 -8.38
N PRO A 61 1.14 -9.14 -8.71
CA PRO A 61 0.61 -9.66 -9.95
C PRO A 61 -0.92 -9.71 -9.96
N ILE A 62 -1.50 -9.21 -11.05
CA ILE A 62 -2.95 -9.20 -11.29
C ILE A 62 -3.35 -9.99 -12.55
N ASP A 63 -2.41 -10.70 -13.15
CA ASP A 63 -2.61 -11.49 -14.37
C ASP A 63 -3.09 -12.93 -14.15
N GLY A 64 -3.27 -13.35 -12.89
CA GLY A 64 -3.70 -14.70 -12.53
C GLY A 64 -2.66 -15.80 -12.79
N LYS A 65 -1.39 -15.46 -13.05
CA LYS A 65 -0.32 -16.43 -13.35
C LYS A 65 0.42 -16.97 -12.10
N GLY A 66 -0.09 -16.68 -10.90
CA GLY A 66 0.57 -17.00 -9.62
C GLY A 66 1.53 -15.90 -9.15
N PRO A 67 2.26 -16.10 -8.04
CA PRO A 67 3.30 -15.18 -7.60
C PRO A 67 4.47 -15.15 -8.59
#